data_AF-A0A496TI88-F1
#
_entry.id   AF-A0A496TI88-F1
#
_cell.length_a   1.000
_cell.length_b   1.000
_cell.length_c   1.000
_cell.angle_alpha   90.00
_cell.angle_beta   90.00
_cell.angle_gamma   90.00
#
_symmetry.space_group_name_H-M   'P 1'
#
loop_
_entity.id
_entity.type
_entity.pdbx_description
1 polymer ?
#
loop_
_entity_poly.entity_id
_entity_poly.type
_entity_poly.pdbx_seq_one_letter_code
_entity_poly.pdbx_strand_id
1 'polypeptide(L)' 'VEELVEKIDPVSLRVLEHKPRFLGEGEVGRAILRASEPVCIEAYKDVAQLGRFVIIGKTGTAAAGIIINED' A
#
# COMPACT_ATOMS: atom_id res chain seq x y z
N VAL A 1 -4.81 2.65 -8.21
CA VAL A 1 -4.80 3.32 -6.90
C VAL A 1 -6.01 4.22 -6.86
N GLU A 2 -6.87 4.07 -5.87
CA GLU A 2 -8.05 4.92 -5.70
C GLU A 2 -7.68 6.19 -4.94
N GLU A 3 -6.94 6.04 -3.82
CA GLU A 3 -6.51 7.16 -3.00
C GLU A 3 -5.14 6.88 -2.35
N LEU A 4 -4.28 7.90 -2.29
CA LEU A 4 -3.15 7.93 -1.35
C LEU A 4 -3.63 8.62 -0.08
N VAL A 5 -3.68 7.89 1.03
CA VAL A 5 -4.27 8.40 2.27
C VAL A 5 -3.24 9.17 3.06
N GLU A 6 -2.04 8.61 3.21
CA GLU A 6 -0.98 9.14 4.07
C GLU A 6 0.39 8.77 3.53
N LYS A 7 1.35 9.69 3.62
CA LYS A 7 2.79 9.38 3.58
C LYS A 7 3.27 9.18 5.00
N ILE A 8 4.05 8.14 5.24
CA ILE A 8 4.54 7.78 6.57
C ILE A 8 6.06 7.67 6.61
N ASP A 9 6.64 7.98 7.76
CA ASP A 9 8.02 7.65 8.05
C ASP A 9 8.11 6.14 8.34
N PRO A 10 8.93 5.36 7.60
CA PRO A 10 8.92 3.91 7.69
C PRO A 10 9.50 3.36 9.00
N VAL A 11 10.20 4.19 9.79
CA VAL A 11 10.86 3.77 11.04
C VAL A 11 10.00 4.13 12.25
N SER A 12 9.55 5.37 12.33
CA SER A 12 8.76 5.90 13.44
C SER A 12 7.25 5.74 13.26
N LEU A 13 6.81 5.35 12.06
CA LEU A 13 5.39 5.19 11.66
C LEU A 13 4.56 6.47 11.81
N ARG A 14 5.22 7.63 11.92
CA ARG A 14 4.54 8.93 11.99
C ARG A 14 4.05 9.34 10.62
N VAL A 15 2.86 9.94 10.59
CA VAL A 15 2.33 10.58 9.37
C VAL A 15 3.17 11.82 9.07
N LEU A 16 3.74 11.85 7.87
CA LEU A 16 4.51 12.97 7.34
C LEU A 16 3.61 13.93 6.54
N GLU A 17 2.66 13.39 5.79
CA GLU A 17 1.74 14.15 4.95
C GLU A 17 0.41 13.40 4.79
N HIS A 18 -0.71 14.10 4.94
CA HIS A 18 -2.04 13.56 4.63
C HIS A 18 -2.40 13.86 3.17
N LYS A 19 -2.97 12.87 2.48
CA LYS A 19 -3.37 12.94 1.07
C LYS A 19 -2.27 13.47 0.14
N PRO A 20 -1.07 12.86 0.16
CA PRO A 20 0.02 13.28 -0.71
C PRO A 20 -0.36 13.12 -2.18
N ARG A 21 0.15 14.01 -3.04
CA ARG A 21 -0.13 13.96 -4.49
C ARG A 21 0.53 12.76 -5.18
N PHE A 22 1.69 12.33 -4.70
CA PHE A 22 2.41 11.15 -5.19
C PHE A 22 3.37 10.64 -4.10
N LEU A 23 3.83 9.40 -4.24
CA LEU A 23 4.95 8.83 -3.46
C LEU A 23 6.12 8.58 -4.41
N GLY A 24 7.30 9.08 -4.02
CA GLY A 24 8.55 8.88 -4.75
C GLY A 24 9.25 7.55 -4.44
N GLU A 25 10.43 7.35 -5.03
CA GLU A 25 11.27 6.20 -4.73
C GLU A 25 11.70 6.21 -3.25
N GLY A 26 11.54 5.07 -2.58
CA GLY A 26 11.87 4.91 -1.16
C GLY A 26 10.84 5.51 -0.19
N GLU A 27 9.81 6.20 -0.69
CA GLU A 27 8.73 6.73 0.13
C GLU A 27 7.67 5.66 0.40
N VAL A 28 7.15 5.67 1.63
CA VAL A 28 6.15 4.70 2.09
C VAL A 28 4.88 5.44 2.47
N GLY A 29 3.73 4.81 2.24
CA GLY A 29 2.44 5.40 2.57
C GLY A 29 1.31 4.38 2.61
N ARG A 30 0.18 4.82 3.15
CA ARG A 30 -1.08 4.07 3.11
C ARG A 30 -1.87 4.49 1.87
N ALA A 31 -2.38 3.51 1.14
CA ALA A 31 -3.17 3.72 -0.06
C ALA A 31 -4.40 2.81 -0.09
N ILE A 32 -5.50 3.33 -0.65
CA ILE A 32 -6.68 2.54 -0.97
C ILE A 32 -6.53 2.04 -2.41
N LEU A 33 -6.59 0.72 -2.57
CA LEU A 33 -6.48 0.05 -3.86
C LEU A 33 -7.81 -0.63 -4.19
N ARG A 34 -8.33 -0.35 -5.38
CA ARG A 34 -9.49 -1.03 -5.94
C ARG A 34 -9.04 -2.04 -6.99
N ALA A 35 -9.42 -3.29 -6.79
CA ALA A 35 -9.26 -4.32 -7.80
C ALA A 35 -10.29 -4.12 -8.91
N SER A 36 -9.89 -4.38 -10.16
CA SER A 36 -10.79 -4.33 -11.32
C SER A 36 -11.72 -5.55 -11.39
N GLU A 37 -11.26 -6.69 -10.86
CA GLU A 37 -11.97 -7.96 -10.80
C GLU A 37 -12.00 -8.45 -9.36
N PRO A 38 -12.95 -9.32 -8.97
CA PRO A 38 -12.97 -9.93 -7.65
C PRO A 38 -11.66 -10.70 -7.36
N VAL A 39 -11.08 -10.45 -6.20
CA VAL A 39 -9.87 -11.13 -5.72
C VAL A 39 -10.06 -11.58 -4.27
N CYS A 40 -9.56 -12.78 -3.98
CA CYS A 40 -9.48 -13.28 -2.61
C CYS A 40 -8.19 -12.79 -1.97
N ILE A 41 -8.32 -11.95 -0.94
CA ILE A 41 -7.22 -11.34 -0.20
C ILE A 41 -7.59 -11.29 1.27
N GLU A 42 -6.59 -11.31 2.14
CA GLU A 42 -6.77 -11.22 3.59
C GLU A 42 -5.81 -10.19 4.16
N ALA A 43 -6.11 -9.66 5.34
CA ALA A 43 -5.17 -8.80 6.03
C ALA A 43 -3.90 -9.59 6.40
N TYR A 44 -2.76 -8.92 6.29
CA TYR A 44 -1.45 -9.51 6.54
C TYR A 44 -1.32 -10.14 7.92
N LYS A 45 -1.94 -9.51 8.93
CA LYS A 45 -1.94 -9.98 10.31
C LYS A 45 -2.71 -11.30 10.50
N ASP A 46 -3.65 -11.58 9.61
CA ASP A 46 -4.54 -12.74 9.69
C ASP A 46 -4.00 -13.89 8.81
N VAL A 47 -3.71 -13.63 7.53
CA VAL A 47 -3.10 -14.61 6.60
C VAL A 47 -1.99 -13.97 5.78
N ALA A 48 -0.75 -14.06 6.27
CA ALA A 48 0.40 -13.37 5.69
C ALA A 48 0.68 -13.69 4.20
N GLN A 49 0.32 -14.89 3.73
CA GLN A 49 0.49 -15.29 2.33
C GLN A 49 -0.52 -14.62 1.39
N LEU A 50 -1.71 -14.27 1.89
CA LEU A 50 -2.76 -13.60 1.12
C LEU A 50 -2.74 -12.07 1.30
N GLY A 51 -1.99 -11.58 2.30
CA GLY A 51 -1.85 -10.15 2.58
C GLY A 51 -0.63 -9.48 1.94
N ARG A 52 0.36 -10.22 1.43
CA ARG A 52 1.54 -9.63 0.74
C ARG A 52 1.27 -9.52 -0.76
N PHE A 53 1.60 -8.38 -1.35
CA PHE A 53 1.47 -8.18 -2.79
C PHE A 53 2.58 -7.30 -3.36
N VAL A 54 2.70 -7.33 -4.68
CA VAL A 54 3.57 -6.44 -5.45
C VAL A 54 2.75 -5.64 -6.44
N ILE A 55 3.13 -4.39 -6.69
CA ILE A 55 2.57 -3.56 -7.76
C ILE A 55 3.56 -3.59 -8.91
N ILE A 56 3.11 -4.08 -10.07
CA ILE A 56 3.91 -4.10 -11.29
C ILE A 56 3.57 -2.85 -12.12
N GLY A 57 4.59 -2.03 -12.38
CA GLY A 57 4.54 -0.88 -13.26
C GLY A 57 5.00 -1.23 -14.68
N LYS A 58 5.25 -0.19 -15.50
CA LYS A 58 5.63 -0.36 -16.92
C LYS A 58 7.00 -1.03 -17.12
N THR A 59 7.93 -0.83 -16.20
CA THR A 59 9.33 -1.27 -16.33
C THR A 59 9.71 -2.37 -15.34
N GLY A 60 8.76 -2.91 -14.58
CA GLY A 60 8.99 -3.91 -13.55
C GLY A 60 8.23 -3.62 -12.26
N THR A 61 8.70 -4.19 -11.15
CA THR A 61 8.12 -3.96 -9.82
C THR A 61 8.25 -2.49 -9.42
N ALA A 62 7.12 -1.83 -9.20
CA ALA A 62 7.05 -0.43 -8.79
C ALA A 62 6.93 -0.27 -7.27
N ALA A 63 6.29 -1.22 -6.59
CA ALA A 63 6.17 -1.23 -5.14
C ALA A 63 5.90 -2.65 -4.60
N ALA A 64 6.09 -2.82 -3.30
CA ALA A 64 5.62 -3.98 -2.53
C ALA A 64 4.77 -3.48 -1.37
N GLY A 65 3.79 -4.29 -0.95
CA GLY A 65 2.84 -3.88 0.07
C GLY A 65 2.32 -5.03 0.91
N ILE A 66 1.71 -4.66 2.02
CA ILE A 66 0.91 -5.54 2.87
C ILE A 66 -0.49 -4.96 3.00
N ILE A 67 -1.49 -5.83 3.08
CA ILE A 67 -2.87 -5.45 3.36
C ILE A 67 -3.04 -5.29 4.86
N ILE A 68 -3.60 -4.15 5.26
CA ILE A 68 -3.96 -3.84 6.64
C ILE A 68 -5.47 -3.62 6.72
N ASN A 69 -6.06 -3.82 7.89
CA ASN A 69 -7.45 -3.48 8.11
C ASN A 69 -7.65 -1.97 8.11
N GLU A 70 -8.85 -1.52 7.78
CA GLU A 70 -9.31 -0.20 8.22
C GLU A 70 -9.48 -0.25 9.74
N ASP A 71 -8.80 0.64 10.45
CA ASP A 71 -9.02 0.90 11.88
C ASP A 71 -10.18 1.88 12.07
#